data_AF-A0A853D627-F1
#
_entry.id   AF-A0A853D627-F1
#
_cell.length_a   1.000
_cell.length_b   1.000
_cell.length_c   1.000
_cell.angle_alpha   90.00
_cell.angle_beta   90.00
_cell.angle_gamma   90.00
#
_symmetry.space_group_name_H-M   'P 1'
#
loop_
_entity.id
_entity.type
_entity.pdbx_description
1 polymer ?
#
loop_
_entity_poly.entity_id
_entity_poly.type
_entity_poly.pdbx_seq_one_letter_code
_entity_poly.pdbx_strand_id
1 'polypeptide(L)' 'MKKLEGLEQKYSWLIKANVLFKTENDKTGEGKICEIELSAPGPRIFAKSNTDDFEKSMSKTIDDLKRQLEKRQATFSTH' A
#
# COMPACT_ATOMS: atom_id res chain seq x y z
N MET A 1 2.90 -15.49 -2.14
CA MET A 1 2.08 -14.51 -1.39
C MET A 1 2.66 -14.21 0.00
N LYS A 2 3.91 -13.71 0.12
CA LYS A 2 4.58 -13.51 1.44
C LYS A 2 4.86 -12.04 1.81
N LYS A 3 4.46 -11.07 0.98
CA LYS A 3 4.84 -9.64 1.17
C LYS A 3 3.96 -8.90 2.18
N LEU A 4 2.71 -9.35 2.42
CA LEU A 4 1.79 -8.67 3.33
C LEU A 4 1.92 -9.13 4.79
N GLU A 5 2.24 -10.41 5.05
CA GLU A 5 2.29 -10.99 6.41
C GLU A 5 3.28 -10.28 7.35
N GLY A 6 4.34 -9.67 6.81
CA GLY A 6 5.32 -8.92 7.62
C GLY A 6 4.86 -7.52 8.06
N LEU A 7 3.81 -6.96 7.45
CA LEU A 7 3.33 -5.61 7.77
C LEU A 7 2.56 -5.58 9.09
N GLU A 8 1.78 -6.61 9.41
CA GLU A 8 1.02 -6.67 10.66
C GLU A 8 1.93 -6.73 11.89
N GLN A 9 3.04 -7.49 11.82
CA GLN A 9 4.00 -7.59 12.93
C GLN A 9 4.80 -6.29 13.13
N LYS A 10 5.14 -5.58 12.05
CA LYS A 10 5.94 -4.35 12.12
C LYS A 10 5.12 -3.12 12.49
N TYR A 11 3.82 -3.12 12.18
CA TYR A 11 2.92 -2.00 12.38
C TYR A 11 1.66 -2.44 13.14
N SER A 12 1.83 -2.77 14.43
CA SER A 12 0.75 -3.21 15.33
C SER A 12 -0.38 -2.19 15.53
N TRP A 13 -0.15 -0.93 15.15
CA TRP A 13 -1.15 0.15 15.15
C TRP A 13 -2.02 0.17 13.89
N LEU A 14 -1.78 -0.69 12.89
CA LEU A 14 -2.68 -0.83 11.75
C LEU A 14 -3.97 -1.51 12.20
N ILE A 15 -5.09 -0.87 11.89
CA ILE A 15 -6.44 -1.33 12.25
C ILE A 15 -7.04 -2.18 11.14
N LYS A 16 -6.87 -1.74 9.88
CA LYS A 16 -7.47 -2.39 8.72
C LYS A 16 -6.65 -2.11 7.46
N ALA A 17 -6.54 -3.11 6.59
CA ALA A 17 -6.02 -2.94 5.23
C ALA A 17 -7.14 -3.24 4.22
N ASN A 18 -7.44 -2.28 3.34
CA ASN A 18 -8.29 -2.49 2.17
C ASN A 18 -7.37 -2.56 0.94
N VAL A 19 -7.43 -3.66 0.20
CA VAL A 19 -6.71 -3.83 -1.06
C VAL A 19 -7.73 -3.91 -2.19
N LEU A 20 -7.63 -3.01 -3.17
CA LEU A 20 -8.45 -2.98 -4.36
C LEU A 20 -7.58 -3.20 -5.59
N PHE A 21 -7.98 -4.15 -6.43
CA PHE A 21 -7.42 -4.32 -7.76
C PHE A 21 -8.44 -3.85 -8.77
N LYS A 22 -8.05 -2.89 -9.61
CA LYS A 22 -8.86 -2.40 -10.72
C LYS A 22 -8.16 -2.78 -12.03
N THR A 23 -8.95 -3.18 -13.01
CA THR A 23 -8.47 -3.34 -14.39
C THR A 23 -9.16 -2.28 -15.23
N GLU A 24 -8.41 -1.31 -15.71
CA GLU A 24 -8.86 -0.41 -16.76
C GLU A 24 -8.43 -0.98 -18.12
N ASN A 25 -9.31 -0.84 -19.11
CA ASN A 25 -9.05 -1.26 -20.47
C ASN A 25 -8.40 -0.08 -21.19
N ASP A 26 -7.16 0.23 -20.82
CA ASP A 26 -6.42 1.32 -21.45
C ASP A 26 -5.84 0.86 -22.80
N LYS A 27 -5.94 1.73 -23.80
CA LYS A 27 -5.43 1.45 -25.16
C LYS A 27 -3.90 1.55 -25.23
N THR A 28 -3.26 2.06 -24.18
CA THR A 28 -1.80 2.22 -24.06
C THR A 28 -1.08 0.96 -23.59
N GLY A 29 -1.82 -0.05 -23.11
CA GLY A 29 -1.26 -1.28 -22.53
C GLY A 29 -1.02 -1.22 -21.01
N GLU A 30 -1.27 -0.07 -20.37
CA GLU A 30 -1.41 0.03 -18.91
C GLU A 30 -2.86 -0.26 -18.49
N GLY A 31 -3.16 -0.25 -17.19
CA GLY A 31 -4.51 -0.48 -16.69
C GLY A 31 -4.60 -1.56 -15.62
N LYS A 32 -3.49 -2.16 -15.20
CA LYS A 32 -3.46 -2.95 -13.97
C LYS A 32 -3.23 -1.99 -12.81
N ILE A 33 -4.31 -1.62 -12.15
CA ILE A 33 -4.29 -0.67 -11.04
C ILE A 33 -4.36 -1.42 -9.72
N CYS A 34 -3.45 -1.11 -8.80
CA CYS A 34 -3.49 -1.57 -7.43
C CYS A 34 -3.66 -0.37 -6.50
N GLU A 35 -4.71 -0.40 -5.68
CA GLU A 35 -5.01 0.60 -4.67
C GLU A 35 -4.98 -0.08 -3.31
N ILE A 36 -4.28 0.51 -2.35
CA ILE A 36 -4.21 -0.02 -0.99
C ILE A 36 -4.43 1.13 -0.02
N GLU A 37 -5.40 0.95 0.87
CA GLU A 37 -5.73 1.87 1.94
C GLU A 37 -5.49 1.19 3.29
N LEU A 38 -4.71 1.80 4.14
CA LEU A 38 -4.43 1.34 5.50
C LEU A 38 -5.07 2.31 6.50
N SER A 39 -5.95 1.76 7.34
CA SER A 39 -6.55 2.45 8.48
C SER A 39 -5.66 2.32 9.70
N ALA A 40 -5.44 3.44 10.38
CA ALA A 40 -4.54 3.56 11.52
C ALA A 40 -5.01 4.71 12.43
N PRO A 41 -4.62 4.74 13.72
CA PRO A 41 -4.89 5.88 14.61
C PRO A 41 -4.32 7.17 14.04
N GLY A 42 -5.19 8.10 13.63
CA GLY A 42 -4.83 9.36 12.95
C GLY A 42 -5.17 9.35 11.46
N PRO A 43 -4.40 10.04 10.60
CA PRO A 43 -4.66 10.11 9.16
C PRO A 43 -4.68 8.71 8.51
N ARG A 44 -5.50 8.49 7.49
CA ARG A 44 -5.42 7.24 6.70
C ARG A 44 -4.21 7.26 5.78
N ILE A 45 -3.61 6.09 5.58
CA ILE A 45 -2.50 5.91 4.63
C ILE A 45 -3.10 5.32 3.36
N PHE A 46 -2.77 5.90 2.21
CA PHE A 46 -3.27 5.46 0.92
C PHE A 46 -2.15 5.48 -0.11
N ALA A 47 -2.13 4.46 -0.97
CA ALA A 47 -1.25 4.41 -2.12
C ALA A 47 -2.00 3.80 -3.31
N LYS A 48 -1.71 4.29 -4.51
CA LYS A 48 -2.20 3.72 -5.77
C LYS A 48 -1.08 3.65 -6.80
N SER A 49 -1.07 2.60 -7.60
CA SER A 49 -0.19 2.46 -8.76
C SER A 49 -0.97 1.94 -9.96
N ASN A 50 -0.60 2.40 -11.15
CA ASN A 50 -1.06 1.88 -12.43
C ASN A 50 0.17 1.43 -13.22
N THR A 51 0.14 0.21 -13.74
CA THR A 51 1.18 -0.34 -14.61
C THR A 51 0.58 -1.33 -15.62
N ASP A 52 1.43 -1.85 -16.50
CA ASP A 52 1.15 -2.95 -17.42
C ASP A 52 0.92 -4.31 -16.71
N ASP A 53 1.48 -4.49 -15.52
CA ASP A 53 1.43 -5.76 -14.77
C ASP A 53 0.94 -5.59 -13.31
N PHE A 54 0.14 -6.53 -12.81
CA PHE A 54 -0.39 -6.48 -11.44
C PHE A 54 0.69 -6.61 -10.35
N GLU A 55 1.71 -7.44 -10.56
CA GLU A 55 2.81 -7.59 -9.61
C GLU A 55 3.64 -6.31 -9.52
N LYS A 56 3.88 -5.65 -10.66
CA LYS A 56 4.58 -4.35 -10.68
C LYS A 56 3.78 -3.28 -9.94
N SER A 57 2.49 -3.16 -10.21
CA SER A 57 1.62 -2.21 -9.53
C SER A 57 1.51 -2.49 -8.04
N MET A 58 1.38 -3.76 -7.66
CA MET A 58 1.37 -4.15 -6.26
C MET A 58 2.71 -3.83 -5.59
N SER A 59 3.85 -4.14 -6.22
CA SER A 59 5.16 -3.87 -5.62
C SER A 59 5.41 -2.37 -5.43
N LYS A 60 5.11 -1.55 -6.44
CA LYS A 60 5.18 -0.08 -6.31
C LYS A 60 4.29 0.44 -5.18
N THR A 61 3.05 -0.01 -5.15
CA THR A 61 2.09 0.41 -4.12
C THR A 61 2.58 0.02 -2.72
N ILE A 62 3.10 -1.20 -2.54
CA ILE A 62 3.67 -1.65 -1.26
C ILE A 62 4.89 -0.82 -0.87
N ASP A 63 5.78 -0.50 -1.81
CA ASP A 63 6.99 0.28 -1.51
C ASP A 63 6.65 1.72 -1.11
N ASP A 64 5.66 2.33 -1.76
CA ASP A 64 5.14 3.65 -1.38
C ASP A 64 4.48 3.63 0.01
N LEU A 65 3.68 2.59 0.32
CA LEU A 65 3.12 2.42 1.65
C LEU A 65 4.20 2.25 2.71
N LYS A 66 5.23 1.43 2.46
CA LYS A 66 6.34 1.23 3.40
C LYS A 66 7.01 2.55 3.75
N ARG A 67 7.29 3.39 2.76
CA ARG A 67 7.87 4.73 2.99
C ARG A 67 6.96 5.62 3.84
N GLN A 68 5.65 5.59 3.60
CA GLN A 68 4.68 6.35 4.42
C GLN A 68 4.61 5.81 5.86
N LEU A 69 4.59 4.48 6.01
CA LEU A 69 4.55 3.78 7.29
C LEU A 69 5.83 4.04 8.11
N GLU A 70 7.01 4.03 7.49
CA GLU A 70 8.28 4.33 8.15
C GLU A 70 8.35 5.77 8.66
N LYS A 71 7.93 6.75 7.84
CA LYS A 71 7.86 8.15 8.26
C LYS A 71 6.94 8.32 9.47
N ARG A 72 5.80 7.63 9.47
CA ARG A 72 4.84 7.71 10.57
C ARG A 72 5.31 6.96 11.81
N GLN A 73 5.96 5.81 11.65
CA GLN A 73 6.55 5.06 12.74
C GLN A 73 7.63 5.89 13.46
N ALA A 74 8.46 6.63 12.71
CA ALA A 74 9.43 7.55 13.30
C ALA A 74 8.74 8.60 14.19
N THR A 75 7.57 9.11 13.81
CA THR A 75 6.78 10.03 14.66
C THR A 75 6.27 9.35 15.94
N PHE A 76 5.83 8.09 15.87
CA PHE A 76 5.38 7.34 17.05
C PHE A 76 6.51 6.94 18.00
N SER A 77 7.72 6.69 17.49
CA SER A 77 8.87 6.30 18.32
C SER A 77 9.57 7.47 19.03
N THR A 78 9.17 8.71 18.75
CA THR A 78 9.81 9.91 19.33
C THR A 78 9.09 10.42 20.59
N HIS A 79 8.18 9.62 21.18
CA HIS A 79 7.48 9.95 22.42
C HIS A 79 7.49 8.79 23.42
#